data_AF-A0A1F8F9Z2-F1
#
_entry.id   AF-A0A1F8F9Z2-F1
#
_cell.length_a   1.000
_cell.length_b   1.000
_cell.length_c   1.000
_cell.angle_alpha   90.00
_cell.angle_beta   90.00
_cell.angle_gamma   90.00
#
_symmetry.space_group_name_H-M   'P 1'
#
loop_
_entity.id
_entity.type
_entity.pdbx_description
1 polymer ?
#
loop_
_entity_poly.entity_id
_entity_poly.type
_entity_poly.pdbx_seq_one_letter_code
_entity_poly.pdbx_strand_id
1 'polypeptide(L)'
;MTEKAGCGHACVGIIARDNQGRILLIERKEFPYGWAPPSGHCDGRSYPRACFDEFETRMGLTIIGALQPLVLKNPRQNFKCRRGGVYHFWQIFQVCWQGELKPDTSKVKNAKWCSGEEIKILAEKTEKYLAGLKLAEQAEEESHCRALQESIEREWQENPGLEVVWHVFFQELKII
;
A
#
# COMPACT_ATOMS: atom_id res chain seq x y z
N MET A 1 23.50 -12.64 -9.42
CA MET A 1 22.94 -11.36 -8.94
C MET A 1 21.97 -10.88 -10.00
N THR A 2 20.66 -11.04 -9.81
CA THR A 2 19.66 -10.53 -10.76
C THR A 2 19.58 -9.02 -10.60
N GLU A 3 19.91 -8.26 -11.65
CA GLU A 3 19.69 -6.82 -11.71
C GLU A 3 18.26 -6.51 -11.26
N LYS A 4 18.09 -5.62 -10.26
CA LYS A 4 16.77 -5.12 -9.92
C LYS A 4 16.25 -4.37 -11.14
N ALA A 5 15.23 -4.92 -11.81
CA ALA A 5 14.48 -4.19 -12.82
C ALA A 5 14.05 -2.84 -12.22
N GLY A 6 14.34 -1.75 -12.95
CA GLY A 6 14.04 -0.39 -12.52
C GLY A 6 12.54 -0.16 -12.30
N CYS A 7 12.18 0.98 -11.70
CA CYS A 7 10.77 1.33 -11.53
C CYS A 7 10.10 1.61 -12.88
N GLY A 8 9.12 0.79 -13.26
CA GLY A 8 8.33 0.98 -14.48
C GLY A 8 7.21 2.02 -14.37
N HIS A 9 7.10 2.73 -13.25
CA HIS A 9 6.10 3.78 -12.97
C HIS A 9 4.62 3.40 -13.09
N ALA A 10 4.26 2.17 -13.45
CA ALA A 10 2.87 1.69 -13.48
C ALA A 10 2.64 0.70 -12.34
N CYS A 11 1.63 0.96 -11.51
CA CYS A 11 1.26 0.16 -10.35
C CYS A 11 -0.22 -0.21 -10.35
N VAL A 12 -0.51 -1.39 -9.83
CA VAL A 12 -1.88 -1.87 -9.63
C VAL A 12 -2.17 -2.01 -8.14
N GLY A 13 -3.40 -1.66 -7.76
CA GLY A 13 -3.94 -1.91 -6.43
C GLY A 13 -5.17 -2.81 -6.50
N ILE A 14 -5.32 -3.71 -5.54
CA ILE A 14 -6.43 -4.67 -5.48
C ILE A 14 -7.22 -4.47 -4.19
N ILE A 15 -8.49 -4.11 -4.30
CA ILE A 15 -9.45 -4.10 -3.19
C ILE A 15 -10.30 -5.37 -3.28
N ALA A 16 -10.02 -6.30 -2.37
CA ALA A 16 -10.84 -7.49 -2.13
C ALA A 16 -11.66 -7.26 -0.85
N ARG A 17 -12.94 -7.62 -0.89
CA ARG A 17 -13.84 -7.59 0.28
C ARG A 17 -14.32 -8.99 0.62
N ASP A 18 -14.46 -9.29 1.90
CA ASP A 18 -15.13 -10.51 2.34
C ASP A 18 -16.65 -10.30 2.47
N ASN A 19 -17.35 -11.34 2.93
CA ASN A 19 -18.81 -11.31 3.12
C ASN A 19 -19.28 -10.35 4.22
N GLN A 20 -18.38 -9.87 5.08
CA GLN A 20 -18.64 -8.87 6.12
C GLN A 20 -18.28 -7.45 5.65
N GLY A 21 -17.85 -7.29 4.39
CA GLY A 21 -17.44 -6.01 3.82
C GLY A 21 -16.04 -5.54 4.26
N ARG A 22 -15.30 -6.36 5.02
CA ARG A 22 -13.93 -6.07 5.45
C ARG A 22 -12.99 -6.10 4.25
N ILE A 23 -11.96 -5.27 4.24
CA ILE A 23 -10.97 -5.18 3.15
C ILE A 23 -9.71 -5.95 3.53
N LEU A 24 -9.19 -6.75 2.60
CA LEU A 24 -7.90 -7.42 2.80
C LEU A 24 -6.76 -6.40 2.77
N LEU A 25 -6.03 -6.29 3.89
CA LEU A 25 -4.79 -5.53 3.97
C LEU A 25 -3.60 -6.44 4.29
N ILE A 26 -2.44 -6.02 3.80
CA ILE A 26 -1.14 -6.60 4.08
C ILE A 26 -0.23 -5.59 4.75
N GLU A 27 0.52 -6.03 5.75
CA GLU A 27 1.63 -5.28 6.33
C GLU A 27 2.89 -5.61 5.52
N ARG A 28 3.51 -4.57 4.95
CA ARG A 28 4.65 -4.73 4.05
C ARG A 28 5.93 -4.99 4.84
N LYS A 29 6.72 -5.99 4.43
CA LYS A 29 8.06 -6.26 5.02
C LYS A 29 9.12 -5.24 4.61
N GLU A 30 8.93 -4.60 3.46
CA GLU A 30 9.92 -3.73 2.85
C GLU A 30 9.27 -2.41 2.45
N PHE A 31 10.07 -1.34 2.46
CA PHE A 31 9.68 -0.02 1.99
C PHE A 31 8.90 -0.07 0.65
N PRO A 32 7.82 0.71 0.48
CA PRO A 32 7.19 1.59 1.49
C PRO A 32 6.53 0.79 2.62
N TYR A 33 6.76 1.21 3.87
CA TYR A 33 6.17 0.57 5.05
C TYR A 33 4.74 1.05 5.26
N GLY A 34 3.87 0.17 5.74
CA GLY A 34 2.45 0.44 5.84
C GLY A 34 1.58 -0.80 5.74
N TRP A 35 0.35 -0.66 6.21
CA TRP A 35 -0.76 -1.51 5.84
C TRP A 35 -1.36 -1.04 4.52
N ALA A 36 -1.51 -1.94 3.56
CA ALA A 36 -2.02 -1.63 2.24
C ALA A 36 -2.82 -2.81 1.70
N PRO A 37 -3.82 -2.59 0.83
CA PRO A 37 -4.32 -3.66 -0.01
C PRO A 37 -3.17 -4.28 -0.85
N PRO A 38 -3.32 -5.54 -1.31
CA PRO A 38 -2.39 -6.14 -2.24
C PRO A 38 -2.13 -5.20 -3.42
N SER A 39 -0.85 -4.98 -3.71
CA SER A 39 -0.41 -4.02 -4.73
C SER A 39 0.97 -4.36 -5.26
N GLY A 40 1.23 -3.91 -6.48
CA GLY A 40 2.47 -4.26 -7.17
C GLY A 40 2.71 -3.49 -8.46
N HIS A 41 3.90 -3.69 -9.02
CA HIS A 41 4.29 -3.06 -10.27
C HIS A 41 3.74 -3.87 -11.44
N CYS A 42 3.38 -3.17 -12.52
CA CYS A 42 2.92 -3.85 -13.73
C CYS A 42 4.07 -4.53 -14.48
N ASP A 43 5.30 -4.02 -14.38
CA ASP A 43 6.50 -4.63 -14.98
C ASP A 43 6.32 -4.96 -16.48
N GLY A 44 5.80 -4.00 -17.25
CA GLY A 44 5.52 -4.14 -18.68
C GLY A 44 4.23 -4.87 -19.04
N ARG A 45 3.52 -5.44 -18.06
CA ARG A 45 2.20 -6.07 -18.25
C ARG A 45 1.08 -5.04 -18.24
N SER A 46 -0.09 -5.43 -18.73
CA SER A 46 -1.32 -4.63 -18.57
C SER A 46 -1.77 -4.59 -17.11
N TYR A 47 -2.47 -3.54 -16.70
CA TYR A 47 -3.02 -3.43 -15.34
C TYR A 47 -3.87 -4.64 -14.94
N PRO A 48 -4.78 -5.17 -15.78
CA PRO A 48 -5.50 -6.41 -15.48
C PRO A 48 -4.56 -7.58 -15.21
N ARG A 49 -3.57 -7.83 -16.07
CA ARG A 49 -2.68 -8.98 -15.91
C ARG A 49 -1.85 -8.86 -14.63
N ALA A 50 -1.34 -7.67 -14.33
CA ALA A 50 -0.63 -7.40 -13.08
C ALA A 50 -1.55 -7.60 -11.85
N CYS A 51 -2.83 -7.23 -11.94
CA CYS A 51 -3.82 -7.45 -10.88
C CYS A 51 -3.94 -8.93 -10.52
N PHE A 52 -4.15 -9.80 -11.52
CA PHE A 52 -4.21 -11.25 -11.32
C PHE A 52 -2.91 -11.80 -10.74
N ASP A 53 -1.78 -11.50 -11.38
CA ASP A 53 -0.48 -12.03 -10.97
C ASP A 53 -0.14 -11.65 -9.52
N GLU A 54 -0.35 -10.39 -9.13
CA GLU A 54 -0.03 -9.91 -7.78
C GLU A 54 -0.98 -10.48 -6.72
N PHE A 55 -2.27 -10.60 -7.02
CA PHE A 55 -3.24 -11.14 -6.06
C PHE A 55 -3.06 -12.65 -5.86
N GLU A 56 -2.96 -13.42 -6.93
CA GLU A 56 -2.79 -14.87 -6.87
C GLU A 56 -1.46 -15.27 -6.25
N THR A 57 -0.36 -14.69 -6.74
CA THR A 57 0.98 -15.06 -6.27
C THR A 57 1.19 -14.70 -4.80
N ARG A 58 0.71 -13.53 -4.38
CA ARG A 58 1.00 -13.05 -3.02
C ARG A 58 0.01 -13.54 -1.99
N MET A 59 -1.27 -13.69 -2.35
CA MET A 59 -2.33 -13.99 -1.38
C MET A 59 -2.83 -15.43 -1.45
N GLY A 60 -2.47 -16.20 -2.49
CA GLY A 60 -3.00 -17.55 -2.71
C GLY A 60 -4.51 -17.57 -3.01
N LEU A 61 -5.08 -16.42 -3.38
CA LEU A 61 -6.49 -16.24 -3.70
C LEU A 61 -6.68 -16.10 -5.21
N THR A 62 -7.76 -16.65 -5.75
CA THR A 62 -8.09 -16.56 -7.18
C THR A 62 -9.14 -15.48 -7.41
N ILE A 63 -8.90 -14.59 -8.38
CA ILE A 63 -9.91 -13.62 -8.82
C ILE A 63 -10.96 -14.35 -9.66
N ILE A 64 -12.24 -14.09 -9.39
CA ILE A 64 -13.36 -14.60 -10.17
C ILE A 64 -14.16 -13.46 -10.79
N GLY A 65 -14.68 -13.68 -11.99
CA GLY A 65 -15.47 -12.69 -12.72
C GLY A 65 -14.63 -11.53 -13.28
N ALA A 66 -15.31 -10.43 -13.61
CA ALA A 66 -14.70 -9.25 -14.22
C ALA A 66 -14.05 -8.35 -13.17
N LEU A 67 -12.88 -7.79 -13.50
CA LEU A 67 -12.26 -6.73 -12.72
C LEU A 67 -13.12 -5.47 -12.78
N GLN A 68 -13.37 -4.84 -11.63
CA GLN A 68 -14.13 -3.60 -11.54
C GLN A 68 -13.15 -2.43 -11.32
N PRO A 69 -12.79 -1.65 -12.35
CA PRO A 69 -11.87 -0.53 -12.18
C PRO A 69 -12.52 0.54 -11.29
N LEU A 70 -11.78 0.99 -10.28
CA LEU A 70 -12.15 2.15 -9.47
C LEU A 70 -11.54 3.40 -10.10
N VAL A 71 -12.37 4.43 -10.29
CA VAL A 71 -11.96 5.67 -10.93
C VAL A 71 -11.24 6.55 -9.92
N LEU A 72 -9.96 6.79 -10.17
CA LEU A 72 -9.17 7.77 -9.45
C LEU A 72 -9.27 9.14 -10.16
N LYS A 73 -9.57 10.19 -9.40
CA LYS A 73 -9.38 11.59 -9.77
C LYS A 73 -7.91 11.89 -10.04
N ASN A 74 -7.00 11.37 -9.19
CA ASN A 74 -5.57 11.53 -9.40
C ASN A 74 -4.83 10.17 -9.44
N PRO A 75 -4.75 9.53 -10.62
CA PRO A 75 -4.03 8.26 -10.75
C PRO A 75 -2.52 8.41 -10.61
N ARG A 76 -1.95 9.61 -10.72
CA ARG A 76 -0.49 9.84 -10.61
C ARG A 76 -0.13 10.31 -9.19
N GLN A 77 0.61 9.48 -8.47
CA GLN A 77 1.04 9.76 -7.10
C GLN A 77 2.55 9.90 -7.00
N ASN A 78 3.02 10.92 -6.27
CA ASN A 78 4.43 11.28 -6.12
C ASN A 78 5.05 10.67 -4.84
N PHE A 79 5.04 9.34 -4.74
CA PHE A 79 5.67 8.64 -3.63
C PHE A 79 6.90 7.84 -4.09
N LYS A 80 7.91 7.80 -3.22
CA LYS A 80 9.16 7.07 -3.47
C LYS A 80 8.89 5.56 -3.55
N CYS A 81 9.65 4.90 -4.41
CA CYS A 81 9.66 3.47 -4.62
C CYS A 81 10.98 2.88 -4.13
N ARG A 82 10.95 1.67 -3.57
CA ARG A 82 12.16 0.88 -3.30
C ARG A 82 12.98 0.58 -4.58
N ARG A 83 12.36 0.63 -5.76
CA ARG A 83 13.01 0.46 -7.07
C ARG A 83 13.52 1.79 -7.68
N GLY A 84 13.61 2.87 -6.89
CA GLY A 84 14.21 4.15 -7.29
C GLY A 84 13.27 5.15 -7.97
N GLY A 85 12.03 4.77 -8.30
CA GLY A 85 11.03 5.69 -8.84
C GLY A 85 10.52 6.70 -7.80
N VAL A 86 10.17 7.92 -8.25
CA VAL A 86 9.61 8.98 -7.39
C VAL A 86 8.12 9.25 -7.64
N TYR A 87 7.52 8.49 -8.55
CA TYR A 87 6.10 8.54 -8.84
C TYR A 87 5.61 7.22 -9.45
N HIS A 88 4.30 6.99 -9.38
CA HIS A 88 3.64 5.94 -10.14
C HIS A 88 2.26 6.40 -10.64
N PHE A 89 1.84 5.87 -11.78
CA PHE A 89 0.47 5.83 -12.26
C PHE A 89 -0.22 4.57 -11.72
N TRP A 90 -1.40 4.75 -11.16
CA TRP A 90 -2.15 3.70 -10.49
C TRP A 90 -3.45 3.39 -11.21
N GLN A 91 -3.75 2.10 -11.34
CA GLN A 91 -5.09 1.59 -11.54
C GLN A 91 -5.47 0.74 -10.35
N ILE A 92 -6.62 1.01 -9.75
CA ILE A 92 -7.16 0.19 -8.66
C ILE A 92 -8.34 -0.62 -9.20
N PHE A 93 -8.40 -1.88 -8.82
CA PHE A 93 -9.53 -2.76 -9.10
C PHE A 93 -10.18 -3.24 -7.82
N GLN A 94 -11.51 -3.24 -7.80
CA GLN A 94 -12.26 -4.11 -6.92
C GLN A 94 -12.41 -5.48 -7.58
N VAL A 95 -12.25 -6.54 -6.79
CA VAL A 95 -12.26 -7.93 -7.30
C VAL A 95 -13.21 -8.79 -6.49
N CYS A 96 -13.88 -9.71 -7.18
CA CYS A 96 -14.47 -10.89 -6.54
C CYS A 96 -13.40 -11.98 -6.49
N TRP A 97 -13.42 -12.81 -5.45
CA TRP A 97 -12.38 -13.79 -5.22
C TRP A 97 -12.92 -15.07 -4.59
N GLN A 98 -12.12 -16.12 -4.67
CA GLN A 98 -12.35 -17.40 -4.00
C GLN A 98 -11.04 -17.99 -3.49
N GLY A 99 -11.15 -19.02 -2.66
CA GLY A 99 -10.02 -19.75 -2.09
C GLY A 99 -9.75 -19.40 -0.64
N GLU A 100 -8.56 -19.80 -0.17
CA GLU A 100 -8.12 -19.62 1.21
C GLU A 100 -6.93 -18.67 1.23
N LEU A 101 -6.95 -17.68 2.11
CA LEU A 101 -5.88 -16.69 2.22
C LEU A 101 -4.58 -17.38 2.66
N LYS A 102 -3.58 -17.38 1.78
CA LYS A 102 -2.23 -17.94 1.98
C LYS A 102 -1.18 -16.91 1.60
N PRO A 103 -0.91 -15.93 2.48
CA PRO A 103 0.04 -14.87 2.19
C PRO A 103 1.46 -15.41 1.98
N ASP A 104 2.14 -14.94 0.95
CA ASP A 104 3.57 -15.19 0.73
C ASP A 104 4.38 -14.47 1.83
N THR A 105 4.73 -15.26 2.85
CA THR A 105 5.47 -14.78 4.02
C THR A 105 6.87 -14.30 3.67
N SER A 106 7.41 -14.54 2.47
CA SER A 106 8.68 -13.94 2.06
C SER A 106 8.55 -12.43 1.78
N LYS A 107 7.35 -11.95 1.44
CA LYS A 107 7.07 -10.56 1.03
C LYS A 107 6.19 -9.78 2.00
N VAL A 108 5.33 -10.49 2.73
CA VAL A 108 4.30 -9.90 3.60
C VAL A 108 4.58 -10.26 5.06
N LYS A 109 4.53 -9.27 5.96
CA LYS A 109 4.77 -9.46 7.39
C LYS A 109 3.54 -10.07 8.04
N ASN A 110 2.37 -9.50 7.73
CA ASN A 110 1.06 -9.95 8.18
C ASN A 110 0.01 -9.68 7.10
N ALA A 111 -1.08 -10.44 7.08
CA ALA A 111 -2.26 -10.17 6.25
C ALA A 111 -3.53 -10.37 7.07
N LYS A 112 -4.51 -9.48 6.93
CA LYS A 112 -5.79 -9.61 7.62
C LYS A 112 -6.92 -8.90 6.88
N TRP A 113 -8.15 -9.34 7.17
CA TRP A 113 -9.38 -8.66 6.78
C TRP A 113 -9.70 -7.56 7.80
N CYS A 114 -9.69 -6.30 7.36
CA CYS A 114 -9.91 -5.14 8.23
C CYS A 114 -11.32 -4.56 8.07
N SER A 115 -12.00 -4.29 9.18
CA SER A 115 -13.23 -3.50 9.19
C SER A 115 -12.98 -2.03 8.84
N GLY A 116 -14.05 -1.27 8.58
CA GLY A 116 -13.94 0.17 8.37
C GLY A 116 -13.33 0.91 9.57
N GLU A 117 -13.68 0.50 10.80
CA GLU A 117 -13.12 1.04 12.04
C GLU A 117 -11.62 0.74 12.17
N GLU A 118 -11.20 -0.49 11.87
CA GLU A 118 -9.77 -0.84 11.88
C GLU A 118 -8.98 -0.02 10.84
N ILE A 119 -9.56 0.21 9.66
CA ILE A 119 -8.95 1.03 8.62
C ILE A 119 -8.84 2.49 9.07
N LYS A 120 -9.86 3.04 9.75
CA LYS A 120 -9.81 4.40 10.33
C LYS A 120 -8.70 4.52 11.38
N ILE A 121 -8.56 3.55 12.27
CA ILE A 121 -7.46 3.52 13.25
C ILE A 121 -6.09 3.52 12.55
N LEU A 122 -5.95 2.76 11.46
CA LEU A 122 -4.72 2.74 10.66
C LEU A 122 -4.49 4.09 9.94
N ALA A 123 -5.55 4.76 9.48
CA ALA A 123 -5.46 6.08 8.87
C ALA A 123 -5.00 7.14 9.90
N GLU A 124 -5.59 7.16 11.10
CA GLU A 124 -5.18 8.06 12.18
C GLU A 124 -3.70 7.89 12.57
N LYS A 125 -3.17 6.66 12.54
CA LYS A 125 -1.74 6.41 12.71
C LYS A 125 -0.91 7.05 11.59
N THR A 126 -1.35 6.93 10.33
CA THR A 126 -0.69 7.60 9.20
C THR A 126 -0.70 9.11 9.35
N GLU A 127 -1.82 9.69 9.77
CA GLU A 127 -1.93 11.13 10.00
C GLU A 127 -0.97 11.61 11.11
N LYS A 128 -0.88 10.88 12.22
CA LYS A 128 0.08 11.16 13.29
C LYS A 128 1.53 11.09 12.81
N TYR A 129 1.86 10.06 12.03
CA TYR A 129 3.19 9.91 11.42
C TYR A 129 3.53 11.10 10.51
N LEU A 130 2.63 11.48 9.60
CA LEU A 130 2.83 12.62 8.69
C LEU A 130 2.93 13.95 9.44
N ALA A 131 2.12 14.15 10.48
CA ALA A 131 2.20 15.32 11.34
C ALA A 131 3.54 15.39 12.09
N GLY A 132 4.03 14.24 12.60
CA GLY A 132 5.33 14.12 13.22
C GLY A 132 6.48 14.49 12.28
N LEU A 133 6.48 13.97 11.05
CA LEU A 133 7.48 14.32 10.04
C LEU A 133 7.49 15.82 9.74
N LYS A 134 6.31 16.43 9.57
CA LYS A 134 6.18 17.87 9.33
C LYS A 134 6.72 18.71 10.50
N LEU A 135 6.50 18.29 11.73
CA LEU A 135 7.04 18.98 12.91
C LEU A 135 8.56 18.82 12.98
N ALA A 136 9.11 17.65 12.65
CA ALA A 136 10.55 17.43 12.63
C ALA A 136 11.25 18.32 11.60
N GLU A 137 10.65 18.51 10.42
CA GLU A 137 11.16 19.41 9.37
C GLU A 137 11.22 20.89 9.79
N GLN A 138 10.47 21.28 10.82
CA GLN A 138 10.44 22.65 11.34
C GLN A 138 11.49 22.92 12.41
N ALA A 139 12.27 21.92 12.83
CA ALA A 139 13.34 22.11 13.80
C ALA A 139 14.43 23.03 13.23
N GLU A 140 14.86 24.03 14.00
CA GLU A 140 15.86 25.03 13.58
C GLU A 140 17.24 24.42 13.33
N GLU A 141 17.57 23.36 14.07
CA GLU A 141 18.85 22.67 14.02
C GLU A 141 18.75 21.38 13.20
N GLU A 142 19.56 21.29 12.14
CA GLU A 142 19.56 20.17 11.19
C GLU A 142 19.86 18.81 11.85
N SER A 143 20.71 18.80 12.87
CA SER A 143 21.04 17.59 13.65
C SER A 143 19.84 17.07 14.43
N HIS A 144 19.05 17.97 15.03
CA HIS A 144 17.83 17.63 15.74
C HIS A 144 16.72 17.17 14.79
N CYS A 145 16.58 17.83 13.62
CA CYS A 145 15.67 17.41 12.56
C CYS A 145 15.92 15.95 12.15
N ARG A 146 17.17 15.59 11.85
CA ARG A 146 17.55 14.22 11.47
C ARG A 146 17.26 13.20 12.57
N ALA A 147 17.64 13.49 13.81
CA ALA A 147 17.41 12.58 14.93
C ALA A 147 15.92 12.33 15.18
N LEU A 148 15.08 13.37 15.08
CA LEU A 148 13.62 13.25 15.19
C LEU A 148 13.03 12.42 14.05
N GLN A 149 13.42 12.70 12.79
CA GLN A 149 12.97 11.93 11.63
C GLN A 149 13.34 10.45 11.76
N GLU A 150 14.58 10.12 12.15
CA GLU A 150 15.02 8.74 12.36
C GLU A 150 14.21 8.03 13.45
N SER A 151 13.88 8.73 14.53
CA SER A 151 13.04 8.19 15.60
C SER A 151 11.62 7.89 15.11
N ILE A 152 11.00 8.83 14.39
CA ILE A 152 9.65 8.70 13.82
C ILE A 152 9.60 7.55 12.80
N GLU A 153 10.60 7.46 11.92
CA GLU A 153 10.71 6.39 10.93
C GLU A 153 10.89 5.01 11.56
N ARG A 154 11.60 4.91 12.68
CA ARG A 154 11.77 3.65 13.43
C ARG A 154 10.44 3.20 14.03
N GLU A 155 9.71 4.10 14.68
CA GLU A 155 8.38 3.81 15.22
C GLU A 155 7.41 3.37 14.11
N TRP A 156 7.45 4.07 12.97
CA TRP A 156 6.63 3.73 11.79
C TRP A 156 6.92 2.33 11.25
N GLN A 157 8.20 1.92 11.22
CA GLN A 157 8.59 0.59 10.76
C GLN A 157 8.12 -0.54 11.68
N GLU A 158 8.03 -0.28 12.98
CA GLU A 158 7.61 -1.26 13.98
C GLU A 158 6.08 -1.43 14.02
N ASN A 159 5.34 -0.32 13.97
CA ASN A 159 3.89 -0.28 14.13
C ASN A 159 3.23 0.71 13.16
N PRO A 160 3.25 0.43 11.85
CA PRO A 160 2.74 1.37 10.85
C PRO A 160 1.22 1.53 10.90
N GLY A 161 0.76 2.65 10.36
CA GLY A 161 -0.61 2.88 9.90
C GLY A 161 -0.84 2.37 8.48
N LEU A 162 -1.77 2.99 7.75
CA LEU A 162 -1.89 2.78 6.30
C LEU A 162 -0.63 3.26 5.58
N GLU A 163 -0.21 2.54 4.54
CA GLU A 163 0.79 3.02 3.59
C GLU A 163 0.34 4.39 3.04
N VAL A 164 1.23 5.38 3.01
CA VAL A 164 0.88 6.78 2.73
C VAL A 164 0.10 6.96 1.43
N VAL A 165 0.46 6.24 0.36
CA VAL A 165 -0.28 6.29 -0.91
C VAL A 165 -1.70 5.74 -0.78
N TRP A 166 -1.89 4.70 0.02
CA TRP A 166 -3.19 4.08 0.24
C TRP A 166 -4.08 4.88 1.17
N HIS A 167 -3.50 5.64 2.10
CA HIS A 167 -4.23 6.65 2.85
C HIS A 167 -4.90 7.66 1.90
N VAL A 168 -4.16 8.19 0.91
CA VAL A 168 -4.71 9.11 -0.11
C VAL A 168 -5.81 8.42 -0.93
N PHE A 169 -5.58 7.20 -1.40
CA PHE A 169 -6.59 6.49 -2.19
C PHE A 169 -7.84 6.15 -1.39
N PHE A 170 -7.73 5.81 -0.12
CA PHE A 170 -8.89 5.51 0.70
C PHE A 170 -9.74 6.75 0.96
N GLN A 171 -9.13 7.93 1.14
CA GLN A 171 -9.86 9.20 1.19
C GLN A 171 -10.57 9.49 -0.14
N GLU A 172 -9.87 9.31 -1.26
CA GLU A 172 -10.42 9.58 -2.59
C GLU A 172 -11.59 8.66 -2.95
N LEU A 173 -11.47 7.38 -2.58
CA LEU A 173 -12.48 6.33 -2.77
C LEU A 173 -13.58 6.35 -1.69
N LYS A 174 -13.53 7.29 -0.74
CA LYS A 174 -14.48 7.41 0.39
C LYS A 174 -14.62 6.13 1.22
N ILE A 175 -13.51 5.42 1.40
CA ILE A 175 -13.39 4.30 2.34
C ILE A 175 -13.17 4.84 3.76
N ILE A 176 -12.42 5.94 3.86
CA ILE A 176 -12.24 6.75 5.06
C ILE A 176 -12.65 8.18 4.80
#